data_AF-A0A1X6NTP1-F1
#
_entry.id   AF-A0A1X6NTP1-F1
#
_cell.length_a   1.000
_cell.length_b   1.000
_cell.length_c   1.000
_cell.angle_alpha   90.00
_cell.angle_beta   90.00
_cell.angle_gamma   90.00
#
_symmetry.space_group_name_H-M   'P 1'
#
loop_
_entity.id
_entity.type
_entity.pdbx_description
1 polymer ?
#
loop_
_entity_poly.entity_id
_entity_poly.type
_entity_poly.pdbx_seq_one_letter_code
_entity_poly.pdbx_strand_id
1 'polypeptide(L)'
;MSAPMAATTVAGAVTRSRISGAAAKAAYTQTGGSGREATPLSGSFAEARGRVLNLYRLGLRDIPEMRKNYNLNESPALIRDTLREQFEMHADVRDAKVLDMLVFKGRQNIDEIRAQWKGRHQVTALLLAFEQKQLRAAAAAEAAAALRGDAGAGGAAAAAAAAAGEAQEAQLRAWKELELVPASVGTWPQFVRWQAEQDAKFEAWAVKEKELFTEAELVANKAHAEKSAGCTIM
;
A
#
# COMPACT_ATOMS: atom_id res chain seq x y z
N MET A 1 61.86 46.76 38.60
CA MET A 1 61.99 46.33 37.18
C MET A 1 61.99 44.80 37.15
N SER A 2 60.84 44.19 36.92
CA SER A 2 60.70 42.75 36.63
C SER A 2 59.35 42.54 35.94
N ALA A 3 59.37 41.89 34.79
CA ALA A 3 58.32 41.91 33.76
C ALA A 3 57.06 41.09 34.13
N PRO A 4 55.87 41.43 33.61
CA PRO A 4 54.67 40.59 33.75
C PRO A 4 54.64 39.43 32.75
N MET A 5 54.21 38.26 33.22
CA MET A 5 54.05 37.02 32.46
C MET A 5 52.99 37.13 31.36
N ALA A 6 53.35 36.63 30.16
CA ALA A 6 52.44 36.43 29.04
C ALA A 6 51.62 35.14 29.23
N ALA A 7 50.30 35.27 29.45
CA ALA A 7 49.36 34.17 29.32
C ALA A 7 48.90 34.08 27.85
N THR A 8 49.34 33.04 27.14
CA THR A 8 48.97 32.77 25.76
C THR A 8 47.60 32.09 25.72
N THR A 9 46.59 32.79 25.22
CA THR A 9 45.25 32.28 24.96
C THR A 9 45.26 31.41 23.70
N VAL A 10 45.04 30.10 23.82
CA VAL A 10 44.79 29.21 22.67
C VAL A 10 43.30 29.25 22.35
N ALA A 11 42.92 30.02 21.33
CA ALA A 11 41.57 30.03 20.78
C ALA A 11 41.36 28.79 19.90
N GLY A 12 40.60 27.81 20.38
CA GLY A 12 40.13 26.68 19.58
C GLY A 12 39.12 27.13 18.54
N ALA A 13 39.53 27.23 17.28
CA ALA A 13 38.65 27.53 16.16
C ALA A 13 37.80 26.30 15.83
N VAL A 14 36.56 26.26 16.35
CA VAL A 14 35.53 25.31 15.89
C VAL A 14 34.96 25.84 14.58
N THR A 15 35.52 25.37 13.46
CA THR A 15 34.99 25.60 12.12
C THR A 15 33.68 24.84 11.95
N ARG A 16 32.56 25.46 12.34
CA ARG A 16 31.24 24.99 11.92
C ARG A 16 31.08 25.29 10.43
N SER A 17 31.17 24.24 9.62
CA SER A 17 30.84 24.26 8.19
C SER A 17 29.45 24.87 8.01
N ARG A 18 29.40 26.07 7.43
CA ARG A 18 28.16 26.69 6.96
C ARG A 18 27.83 26.03 5.63
N ILE A 19 26.92 25.06 5.66
CA ILE A 19 26.26 24.62 4.45
C ILE A 19 25.34 25.76 4.03
N SER A 20 25.81 26.55 3.08
CA SER A 20 25.01 27.49 2.32
C SER A 20 24.03 26.70 1.44
N GLY A 21 22.75 26.80 1.74
CA GLY A 21 21.66 26.37 0.87
C GLY A 21 20.67 27.52 0.73
N ALA A 22 20.56 28.04 -0.49
CA ALA A 22 19.70 29.16 -0.83
C ALA A 22 18.23 28.89 -0.44
N ALA A 23 17.57 29.91 0.09
CA ALA A 23 16.14 29.88 0.39
C ALA A 23 15.33 29.81 -0.91
N ALA A 24 14.96 28.60 -1.33
CA ALA A 24 13.91 28.40 -2.31
C ALA A 24 12.55 28.67 -1.64
N LYS A 25 11.79 29.63 -2.17
CA LYS A 25 10.43 29.96 -1.72
C LYS A 25 9.56 28.70 -1.73
N ALA A 26 9.16 28.23 -0.56
CA ALA A 26 8.21 27.13 -0.41
C ALA A 26 6.80 27.63 -0.77
N ALA A 27 6.39 27.38 -2.01
CA ALA A 27 5.01 27.51 -2.44
C ALA A 27 4.26 26.20 -2.15
N TYR A 28 3.77 26.04 -0.91
CA TYR A 28 2.51 25.36 -0.57
C TYR A 28 2.21 25.55 0.94
N THR A 29 1.68 26.71 1.31
CA THR A 29 1.15 26.97 2.66
C THR A 29 -0.36 26.79 2.64
N GLN A 30 -0.85 25.56 2.50
CA GLN A 30 -2.28 25.30 2.68
C GLN A 30 -2.61 23.90 3.18
N THR A 31 -1.98 23.49 4.28
CA THR A 31 -2.56 22.48 5.18
C THR A 31 -2.13 22.83 6.60
N GLY A 32 -3.07 22.91 7.54
CA GLY A 32 -2.92 23.50 8.87
C GLY A 32 -1.98 22.80 9.88
N GLY A 33 -0.91 22.15 9.42
CA GLY A 33 0.24 21.80 10.25
C GLY A 33 1.20 22.99 10.31
N SER A 34 1.93 23.16 11.42
CA SER A 34 3.01 24.15 11.46
C SER A 34 3.90 23.92 10.23
N GLY A 35 4.11 24.93 9.38
CA GLY A 35 4.77 24.81 8.06
C GLY A 35 6.21 24.25 8.08
N ARG A 36 6.67 23.76 9.23
CA ARG A 36 7.87 22.95 9.46
C ARG A 36 7.72 21.50 8.99
N GLU A 37 6.50 20.99 8.83
CA GLU A 37 6.21 19.60 8.43
C GLU A 37 5.86 19.45 6.94
N ALA A 38 5.91 20.54 6.16
CA ALA A 38 5.77 20.46 4.73
C ALA A 38 6.91 19.57 4.19
N THR A 39 6.56 18.42 3.63
CA THR A 39 7.54 17.52 3.00
C THR A 39 8.10 18.27 1.79
N PRO A 40 9.37 18.74 1.81
CA PRO A 40 9.89 19.55 0.72
C PRO A 40 9.90 18.70 -0.55
N LEU A 41 9.36 19.16 -1.68
CA LEU A 41 9.32 18.31 -2.88
C LEU A 41 10.74 17.87 -3.25
N SER A 42 10.91 16.58 -3.48
CA SER A 42 12.17 15.97 -3.90
C SER A 42 12.48 16.42 -5.33
N GLY A 43 13.72 16.87 -5.55
CA GLY A 43 14.18 17.29 -6.88
C GLY A 43 14.57 16.10 -7.76
N SER A 44 14.85 14.94 -7.16
CA SER A 44 15.26 13.73 -7.86
C SER A 44 14.67 12.46 -7.25
N PHE A 45 14.63 11.39 -8.05
CA PHE A 45 14.20 10.07 -7.61
C PHE A 45 15.08 9.51 -6.48
N ALA A 46 16.39 9.81 -6.50
CA ALA A 46 17.32 9.34 -5.47
C ALA A 46 16.99 9.93 -4.09
N GLU A 47 16.63 11.22 -4.04
CA GLU A 47 16.18 11.89 -2.82
C GLU A 47 14.88 11.30 -2.30
N ALA A 48 13.89 11.12 -3.18
CA ALA A 48 12.60 10.52 -2.83
C ALA A 48 12.79 9.10 -2.26
N ARG A 49 13.62 8.27 -2.91
CA ARG A 49 13.97 6.93 -2.42
C ARG A 49 14.62 6.97 -1.04
N GLY A 50 15.51 7.93 -0.78
CA GLY A 50 16.11 8.13 0.54
C GLY A 50 15.07 8.36 1.63
N ARG A 51 14.01 9.12 1.33
CA ARG A 51 12.91 9.40 2.26
C ARG A 51 12.01 8.21 2.48
N VAL A 52 11.68 7.45 1.43
CA VAL A 52 10.93 6.19 1.54
C VAL A 52 11.66 5.22 2.49
N LEU A 53 12.98 5.07 2.35
CA LEU A 53 13.78 4.23 3.24
C LEU A 53 13.81 4.75 4.68
N ASN A 54 13.84 6.06 4.88
CA ASN A 54 13.77 6.65 6.20
C ASN A 54 12.41 6.39 6.87
N LEU A 55 11.32 6.54 6.12
CA LEU A 55 9.96 6.24 6.58
C LEU A 55 9.81 4.75 6.94
N TYR A 56 10.33 3.84 6.12
CA TYR A 56 10.30 2.41 6.41
C TYR A 56 11.04 2.07 7.71
N ARG A 57 12.23 2.65 7.92
CA ARG A 57 12.98 2.49 9.18
C ARG A 57 12.27 3.09 10.38
N LEU A 58 11.57 4.22 10.21
CA LEU A 58 10.75 4.83 11.25
C LEU A 58 9.63 3.87 11.67
N GLY A 59 8.87 3.34 10.70
CA GLY A 59 7.81 2.37 10.96
C GLY A 59 8.32 1.13 11.70
N LEU A 60 9.45 0.55 11.28
CA LEU A 60 10.04 -0.60 11.97
C LEU A 60 10.41 -0.34 13.44
N ARG A 61 10.80 0.90 13.77
CA ARG A 61 11.13 1.31 15.15
C ARG A 61 9.89 1.51 16.02
N ASP A 62 8.76 1.89 15.42
CA ASP A 62 7.50 2.12 16.13
C ASP A 62 6.74 0.83 16.46
N ILE A 63 7.02 -0.29 15.77
CA ILE A 63 6.32 -1.57 15.97
C ILE A 63 6.21 -2.01 17.45
N PRO A 64 7.28 -1.96 18.27
CA PRO A 64 7.19 -2.36 19.68
C PRO A 64 6.23 -1.47 20.49
N GLU A 65 6.22 -0.16 20.22
CA GLU A 65 5.33 0.80 20.90
C GLU A 65 3.89 0.64 20.40
N MET A 66 3.68 0.46 19.10
CA MET A 66 2.37 0.14 18.52
C MET A 66 1.76 -1.12 19.16
N ARG A 67 2.56 -2.17 19.34
CA ARG A 67 2.09 -3.42 19.95
C ARG A 67 1.62 -3.21 21.39
N LYS A 68 2.33 -2.39 22.17
CA LYS A 68 1.93 -2.03 23.54
C LYS A 68 0.67 -1.17 23.55
N ASN A 69 0.65 -0.09 22.77
CA ASN A 69 -0.45 0.89 22.74
C ASN A 69 -1.79 0.26 22.33
N TYR A 70 -1.76 -0.72 21.43
CA TYR A 70 -2.95 -1.40 20.93
C TYR A 70 -3.22 -2.77 21.55
N ASN A 71 -2.39 -3.23 22.49
CA ASN A 71 -2.46 -4.56 23.09
C ASN A 71 -2.61 -5.67 22.03
N LEU A 72 -1.74 -5.64 21.00
CA LEU A 72 -1.77 -6.61 19.90
C LEU A 72 -1.13 -7.93 20.35
N ASN A 73 -1.86 -9.03 20.15
CA ASN A 73 -1.37 -10.38 20.44
C ASN A 73 -0.48 -10.93 19.32
N GLU A 74 -0.52 -10.32 18.14
CA GLU A 74 0.20 -10.79 16.96
C GLU A 74 1.73 -10.77 17.11
N SER A 75 2.36 -11.64 16.32
CA SER A 75 3.81 -11.72 16.23
C SER A 75 4.39 -10.41 15.68
N PRO A 76 5.51 -9.91 16.23
CA PRO A 76 6.19 -8.75 15.66
C PRO A 76 6.79 -9.06 14.28
N ALA A 77 6.96 -10.33 13.90
CA ALA A 77 7.35 -10.70 12.54
C ALA A 77 6.21 -10.37 11.55
N LEU A 78 4.98 -10.79 11.88
CA LEU A 78 3.80 -10.53 11.08
C LEU A 78 3.61 -9.03 10.82
N ILE A 79 3.75 -8.19 11.86
CA ILE A 79 3.61 -6.73 11.72
C ILE A 79 4.70 -6.12 10.82
N ARG A 80 5.90 -6.71 10.79
CA ARG A 80 6.97 -6.26 9.88
C ARG A 80 6.67 -6.66 8.44
N ASP A 81 6.12 -7.85 8.24
CA ASP A 81 5.77 -8.34 6.92
C ASP A 81 4.56 -7.60 6.34
N THR A 82 3.58 -7.25 7.19
CA THR A 82 2.47 -6.38 6.78
C THR A 82 2.98 -5.00 6.38
N LEU A 83 3.87 -4.39 7.18
CA LEU A 83 4.49 -3.12 6.83
C LEU A 83 5.24 -3.23 5.50
N ARG A 84 6.06 -4.26 5.31
CA ARG A 84 6.79 -4.50 4.06
C ARG A 84 5.84 -4.58 2.86
N GLU A 85 4.76 -5.34 2.97
CA GLU A 85 3.78 -5.48 1.90
C GLU A 85 3.22 -4.11 1.48
N GLN A 86 2.91 -3.22 2.43
CA GLN A 86 2.42 -1.87 2.13
C GLN A 86 3.42 -1.06 1.28
N PHE A 87 4.73 -1.23 1.51
CA PHE A 87 5.75 -0.58 0.69
C PHE A 87 5.91 -1.27 -0.67
N GLU A 88 5.79 -2.61 -0.74
CA GLU A 88 5.92 -3.38 -1.97
C GLU A 88 4.76 -3.13 -2.94
N MET A 89 3.55 -2.84 -2.44
CA MET A 89 2.41 -2.44 -3.29
C MET A 89 2.69 -1.19 -4.15
N HIS A 90 3.61 -0.33 -3.71
CA HIS A 90 3.97 0.91 -4.41
C HIS A 90 5.37 0.85 -5.06
N ALA A 91 5.97 -0.33 -5.17
CA ALA A 91 7.33 -0.49 -5.72
C ALA A 91 7.46 -0.07 -7.20
N ASP A 92 6.36 -0.10 -7.95
CA ASP A 92 6.35 0.22 -9.38
C ASP A 92 6.38 1.73 -9.67
N VAL A 93 6.15 2.58 -8.66
CA VAL A 93 6.05 4.03 -8.82
C VAL A 93 7.43 4.65 -9.12
N ARG A 94 7.54 5.34 -10.26
CA ARG A 94 8.79 5.98 -10.72
C ARG A 94 8.82 7.51 -10.59
N ASP A 95 7.67 8.17 -10.50
CA ASP A 95 7.61 9.62 -10.35
C ASP A 95 7.96 10.06 -8.92
N ALA A 96 8.97 10.92 -8.79
CA ALA A 96 9.44 11.45 -7.52
C ALA A 96 8.36 12.25 -6.76
N LYS A 97 7.50 12.99 -7.46
CA LYS A 97 6.43 13.78 -6.83
C LYS A 97 5.37 12.87 -6.20
N VAL A 98 5.00 11.81 -6.92
CA VAL A 98 4.05 10.80 -6.42
C VAL A 98 4.64 10.08 -5.20
N LEU A 99 5.94 9.75 -5.23
CA LEU A 99 6.63 9.17 -4.08
C LEU A 99 6.59 10.09 -2.85
N ASP A 100 6.81 11.40 -3.01
CA ASP A 100 6.70 12.33 -1.88
C ASP A 100 5.29 12.38 -1.28
N MET A 101 4.26 12.34 -2.12
CA MET A 101 2.87 12.25 -1.66
C MET A 101 2.62 10.95 -0.89
N LEU A 102 3.14 9.82 -1.38
CA LEU A 102 3.02 8.52 -0.68
C LEU A 102 3.78 8.53 0.65
N VAL A 103 4.97 9.14 0.69
CA VAL A 103 5.75 9.31 1.92
C VAL A 103 5.00 10.17 2.93
N PHE A 104 4.37 11.26 2.48
CA PHE A 104 3.54 12.11 3.33
C PHE A 104 2.35 11.33 3.93
N LYS A 105 1.62 10.58 3.09
CA LYS A 105 0.50 9.73 3.54
C LYS A 105 0.97 8.65 4.53
N GLY A 106 2.07 7.96 4.22
CA GLY A 106 2.61 6.93 5.11
C GLY A 106 3.09 7.50 6.45
N ARG A 107 3.66 8.70 6.44
CA ARG A 107 4.04 9.41 7.67
C ARG A 107 2.83 9.78 8.51
N GLN A 108 1.82 10.37 7.89
CA GLN A 108 0.55 10.71 8.53
C GLN A 108 -0.09 9.48 9.18
N ASN A 109 -0.11 8.34 8.49
CA ASN A 109 -0.66 7.09 9.03
C ASN A 109 0.11 6.60 10.28
N ILE A 110 1.44 6.65 10.25
CA ILE A 110 2.27 6.31 11.44
C ILE A 110 1.99 7.26 12.60
N ASP A 111 1.89 8.57 12.32
CA ASP A 111 1.63 9.57 13.35
C ASP A 111 0.22 9.42 13.95
N GLU A 112 -0.80 9.06 13.15
CA GLU A 112 -2.15 8.72 13.62
C GLU A 112 -2.18 7.48 14.52
N ILE A 113 -1.39 6.46 14.17
CA ILE A 113 -1.25 5.25 14.98
C ILE A 113 -0.53 5.57 16.29
N ARG A 114 0.56 6.35 16.23
CA ARG A 114 1.34 6.73 17.42
C ARG A 114 0.50 7.59 18.38
N ALA A 115 -0.29 8.51 17.85
CA ALA A 115 -1.20 9.35 18.60
C ALA A 115 -2.50 8.63 19.04
N GLN A 116 -2.67 7.35 18.65
CA GLN A 116 -3.86 6.55 18.91
C GLN A 116 -5.17 7.19 18.37
N TRP A 117 -5.06 7.94 17.27
CA TRP A 117 -6.23 8.46 16.54
C TRP A 117 -6.93 7.36 15.74
N LYS A 118 -6.18 6.34 15.29
CA LYS A 118 -6.77 5.11 14.76
C LYS A 118 -7.20 4.18 15.88
N GLY A 119 -8.38 3.58 15.75
CA GLY A 119 -8.88 2.58 16.68
C GLY A 119 -8.19 1.22 16.50
N ARG A 120 -8.15 0.40 17.55
CA ARG A 120 -7.57 -0.97 17.50
C ARG A 120 -8.12 -1.80 16.35
N HIS A 121 -9.43 -1.72 16.11
CA HIS A 121 -10.09 -2.50 15.06
C HIS A 121 -9.49 -2.21 13.66
N GLN A 122 -9.10 -0.96 13.37
CA GLN A 122 -8.52 -0.58 12.08
C GLN A 122 -7.14 -1.18 11.89
N VAL A 123 -6.32 -1.12 12.96
CA VAL A 123 -4.97 -1.70 12.96
C VAL A 123 -5.06 -3.22 12.83
N THR A 124 -5.93 -3.87 13.60
CA THR A 124 -6.12 -5.32 13.54
C THR A 124 -6.70 -5.78 12.21
N ALA A 125 -7.63 -5.02 11.61
CA ALA A 125 -8.19 -5.33 10.30
C ALA A 125 -7.11 -5.37 9.21
N LEU A 126 -6.14 -4.44 9.26
CA LEU A 126 -5.00 -4.44 8.34
C LEU A 126 -4.13 -5.70 8.49
N LEU A 127 -3.86 -6.11 9.74
CA LEU A 127 -3.08 -7.32 10.01
C LEU A 127 -3.80 -8.59 9.54
N LEU A 128 -5.10 -8.70 9.84
CA LEU A 128 -5.94 -9.82 9.43
C LEU A 128 -6.02 -9.93 7.90
N ALA A 129 -6.12 -8.80 7.19
CA ALA A 129 -6.17 -8.81 5.73
C ALA A 129 -4.89 -9.41 5.11
N PHE A 130 -3.72 -9.09 5.67
CA PHE A 130 -2.46 -9.70 5.27
C PHE A 130 -2.43 -11.21 5.53
N GLU A 131 -2.82 -11.64 6.73
CA GLU A 131 -2.88 -13.07 7.06
C GLU A 131 -3.82 -13.84 6.13
N GLN A 132 -5.01 -13.30 5.87
CA GLN A 132 -5.94 -13.89 4.92
C GLN A 132 -5.35 -14.01 3.53
N LYS A 133 -4.58 -13.03 3.08
CA LYS A 133 -3.88 -13.09 1.79
C LYS A 133 -2.82 -14.20 1.78
N GLN A 134 -2.06 -14.36 2.85
CA GLN A 134 -1.09 -15.45 2.99
C GLN A 134 -1.77 -16.82 2.99
N LEU A 135 -2.88 -16.97 3.71
CA LEU A 135 -3.68 -18.20 3.72
C LEU A 135 -4.25 -18.53 2.34
N ARG A 136 -4.79 -17.53 1.63
CA ARG A 136 -5.28 -17.70 0.25
C ARG A 136 -4.15 -18.08 -0.70
N ALA A 137 -2.97 -17.47 -0.56
CA ALA A 137 -1.81 -17.79 -1.37
C ALA A 137 -1.30 -19.22 -1.10
N ALA A 138 -1.28 -19.64 0.17
CA ALA A 138 -0.95 -21.01 0.56
C ALA A 138 -1.97 -22.02 -0.01
N ALA A 139 -3.27 -21.76 0.17
CA ALA A 139 -4.33 -22.61 -0.39
C ALA A 139 -4.27 -22.68 -1.93
N ALA A 140 -3.93 -21.57 -2.61
CA ALA A 140 -3.73 -21.56 -4.05
C ALA A 140 -2.47 -22.35 -4.47
N ALA A 141 -1.39 -22.28 -3.70
CA ALA A 141 -0.18 -23.06 -3.94
C ALA A 141 -0.41 -24.56 -3.73
N GLU A 142 -1.18 -24.94 -2.70
CA GLU A 142 -1.62 -26.32 -2.45
C GLU A 142 -2.54 -26.82 -3.58
N ALA A 143 -3.52 -26.02 -4.00
CA ALA A 143 -4.37 -26.36 -5.15
C ALA A 143 -3.55 -26.53 -6.44
N ALA A 144 -2.56 -25.67 -6.67
CA ALA A 144 -1.65 -25.79 -7.79
C ALA A 144 -0.74 -27.02 -7.68
N ALA A 145 -0.36 -27.45 -6.47
CA ALA A 145 0.39 -28.68 -6.25
C ALA A 145 -0.47 -29.93 -6.47
N ALA A 146 -1.72 -29.92 -6.01
CA ALA A 146 -2.69 -30.98 -6.26
C ALA A 146 -2.96 -31.17 -7.77
N LEU A 147 -3.05 -30.07 -8.53
CA LEU A 147 -3.16 -30.12 -10.00
C LEU A 147 -1.90 -30.67 -10.68
N ARG A 148 -0.71 -30.54 -10.07
CA ARG A 148 0.55 -31.14 -10.55
C ARG A 148 0.66 -32.64 -10.25
N GLY A 149 -0.30 -33.23 -9.54
CA GLY A 149 -0.41 -34.69 -9.39
C GLY A 149 0.15 -35.28 -8.10
N ASP A 150 0.51 -34.47 -7.11
CA ASP A 150 0.97 -34.95 -5.80
C ASP A 150 -0.14 -34.81 -4.74
N ALA A 151 -0.66 -35.95 -4.32
CA ALA A 151 -1.60 -36.20 -3.22
C ALA A 151 -3.09 -35.81 -3.39
N GLY A 152 -3.94 -36.78 -3.05
CA GLY A 152 -5.40 -36.70 -3.16
C GLY A 152 -6.04 -35.85 -2.08
N ALA A 153 -6.81 -34.85 -2.51
CA ALA A 153 -7.59 -33.96 -1.65
C ALA A 153 -8.97 -33.64 -2.26
N GLY A 154 -9.61 -34.63 -2.90
CA GLY A 154 -10.87 -34.40 -3.63
C GLY A 154 -12.08 -34.05 -2.75
N GLY A 155 -12.07 -34.40 -1.46
CA GLY A 155 -13.24 -34.25 -0.58
C GLY A 155 -13.45 -32.84 -0.01
N ALA A 156 -12.39 -32.21 0.51
CA ALA A 156 -12.50 -30.90 1.19
C ALA A 156 -12.65 -29.75 0.19
N ALA A 157 -11.96 -29.82 -0.96
CA ALA A 157 -12.06 -28.83 -2.02
C ALA A 157 -13.47 -28.78 -2.64
N ALA A 158 -14.15 -29.93 -2.76
CA ALA A 158 -15.51 -30.00 -3.27
C ALA A 158 -16.53 -29.32 -2.35
N ALA A 159 -16.40 -29.48 -1.03
CA ALA A 159 -17.28 -28.83 -0.05
C ALA A 159 -17.06 -27.31 0.00
N ALA A 160 -15.81 -26.85 -0.07
CA ALA A 160 -15.49 -25.42 -0.15
C ALA A 160 -15.97 -24.78 -1.47
N ALA A 161 -15.84 -25.50 -2.58
CA ALA A 161 -16.37 -25.06 -3.88
C ALA A 161 -17.90 -24.98 -3.89
N ALA A 162 -18.60 -25.90 -3.21
CA ALA A 162 -20.06 -25.84 -3.07
C ALA A 162 -20.52 -24.62 -2.25
N ALA A 163 -19.89 -24.37 -1.09
CA ALA A 163 -20.19 -23.18 -0.28
C ALA A 163 -19.87 -21.86 -1.01
N ALA A 164 -18.79 -21.82 -1.78
CA ALA A 164 -18.47 -20.68 -2.64
C ALA A 164 -19.50 -20.50 -3.77
N GLY A 165 -20.01 -21.59 -4.34
CA GLY A 165 -21.07 -21.58 -5.34
C GLY A 165 -22.38 -20.98 -4.80
N GLU A 166 -22.78 -21.35 -3.58
CA GLU A 166 -23.96 -20.76 -2.93
C GLU A 166 -23.80 -19.25 -2.68
N ALA A 167 -22.62 -18.81 -2.22
CA ALA A 167 -22.33 -17.40 -2.01
C ALA A 167 -22.35 -16.59 -3.33
N GLN A 168 -21.82 -17.18 -4.40
CA GLN A 168 -21.82 -16.61 -5.76
C GLN A 168 -23.24 -16.43 -6.30
N GLU A 169 -24.12 -17.41 -6.11
CA GLU A 169 -25.52 -17.31 -6.53
C GLU A 169 -26.29 -16.26 -5.73
N ALA A 170 -26.06 -16.15 -4.42
CA ALA A 170 -26.64 -15.11 -3.58
C ALA A 170 -26.20 -13.71 -4.03
N GLN A 171 -24.91 -13.56 -4.38
CA GLN A 171 -24.38 -12.31 -4.93
C GLN A 171 -25.01 -11.96 -6.29
N LEU A 172 -25.18 -12.93 -7.18
CA LEU A 172 -25.85 -12.71 -8.47
C LEU A 172 -27.31 -12.30 -8.29
N ARG A 173 -28.02 -12.84 -7.30
CA ARG A 173 -29.39 -12.41 -6.95
C ARG A 173 -29.40 -10.95 -6.49
N ALA A 174 -28.50 -10.58 -5.58
CA ALA A 174 -28.39 -9.20 -5.12
C ALA A 174 -28.08 -8.22 -6.27
N TRP A 175 -27.20 -8.60 -7.21
CA TRP A 175 -26.90 -7.76 -8.37
C TRP A 175 -28.04 -7.61 -9.38
N LYS A 176 -28.92 -8.61 -9.46
CA LYS A 176 -30.15 -8.51 -10.27
C LYS A 176 -31.17 -7.57 -9.61
N GLU A 177 -31.30 -7.63 -8.29
CA GLU A 177 -32.16 -6.71 -7.54
C GLU A 177 -31.71 -5.25 -7.70
N LEU A 178 -30.39 -5.03 -7.82
CA LEU A 178 -29.78 -3.73 -8.09
C LEU A 178 -29.77 -3.34 -9.58
N GLU A 179 -30.37 -4.15 -10.47
CA GLU A 179 -30.40 -3.94 -11.92
C GLU A 179 -29.01 -3.78 -12.59
N LEU A 180 -27.94 -4.24 -11.93
CA LEU A 180 -26.56 -4.20 -12.45
C LEU A 180 -26.31 -5.27 -13.51
N VAL A 181 -27.02 -6.40 -13.39
CA VAL A 181 -26.89 -7.56 -14.28
C VAL A 181 -28.25 -7.83 -14.94
N PRO A 182 -28.30 -8.08 -16.27
CA PRO A 182 -29.55 -8.35 -16.95
C PRO A 182 -30.21 -9.64 -16.45
N ALA A 183 -31.54 -9.66 -16.42
CA ALA A 183 -32.34 -10.79 -15.97
C ALA A 183 -32.10 -12.09 -16.76
N SER A 184 -31.55 -11.99 -17.98
CA SER A 184 -31.21 -13.13 -18.84
C SER A 184 -30.10 -14.01 -18.27
N VAL A 185 -29.24 -13.48 -17.38
CA VAL A 185 -28.12 -14.21 -16.79
C VAL A 185 -28.60 -15.00 -15.58
N GLY A 186 -28.92 -16.28 -15.74
CA GLY A 186 -29.48 -17.14 -14.70
C GLY A 186 -28.46 -17.65 -13.68
N THR A 187 -27.29 -18.07 -14.15
CA THR A 187 -26.30 -18.83 -13.36
C THR A 187 -24.96 -18.11 -13.27
N TRP A 188 -24.12 -18.47 -12.29
CA TRP A 188 -22.78 -17.88 -12.16
C TRP A 188 -21.88 -18.11 -13.39
N PRO A 189 -21.81 -19.31 -14.00
CA PRO A 189 -21.03 -19.49 -15.23
C PRO A 189 -21.54 -18.63 -16.40
N GLN A 190 -22.85 -18.40 -16.48
CA GLN A 190 -23.43 -17.49 -17.46
C GLN A 190 -23.05 -16.04 -17.17
N PHE A 191 -22.96 -15.65 -15.89
CA PHE A 191 -22.47 -14.34 -15.48
C PHE A 191 -21.00 -14.14 -15.89
N VAL A 192 -20.13 -15.12 -15.66
CA VAL A 192 -18.71 -15.04 -16.06
C VAL A 192 -18.57 -14.85 -17.57
N ARG A 193 -19.36 -15.57 -18.38
CA ARG A 193 -19.40 -15.38 -19.83
C ARG A 193 -19.89 -13.99 -20.22
N TRP A 194 -20.99 -13.54 -19.62
CA TRP A 194 -21.55 -12.21 -19.86
C TRP A 194 -20.56 -11.10 -19.47
N GLN A 195 -19.88 -11.24 -18.33
CA GLN A 195 -18.84 -10.33 -17.87
C GLN A 195 -17.69 -10.26 -18.87
N ALA A 196 -17.19 -11.39 -19.35
CA ALA A 196 -16.13 -11.43 -20.37
C ALA A 196 -16.57 -10.74 -21.68
N GLU A 197 -17.84 -10.89 -22.07
CA GLU A 197 -18.39 -10.15 -23.22
C GLU A 197 -18.46 -8.64 -22.97
N GLN A 198 -18.83 -8.20 -21.76
CA GLN A 198 -18.82 -6.77 -21.41
C GLN A 198 -17.41 -6.22 -21.35
N ASP A 199 -16.46 -6.96 -20.80
CA ASP A 199 -15.06 -6.58 -20.74
C ASP A 199 -14.48 -6.43 -22.16
N ALA A 200 -14.79 -7.35 -23.07
CA ALA A 200 -14.38 -7.25 -24.47
C ALA A 200 -15.02 -6.04 -25.20
N LYS A 201 -16.30 -5.75 -24.91
CA LYS A 201 -16.98 -4.54 -25.43
C LYS A 201 -16.33 -3.28 -24.89
N PHE A 202 -16.00 -3.25 -23.60
CA PHE A 202 -15.32 -2.13 -22.98
C PHE A 202 -13.92 -1.93 -23.56
N GLU A 203 -13.15 -3.00 -23.79
CA GLU A 203 -11.84 -2.92 -24.45
C GLU A 203 -11.95 -2.34 -25.87
N ALA A 204 -12.91 -2.84 -26.67
CA ALA A 204 -13.14 -2.32 -28.00
C ALA A 204 -13.55 -0.83 -27.98
N TRP A 205 -14.45 -0.46 -27.07
CA TRP A 205 -14.90 0.93 -26.90
C TRP A 205 -13.77 1.86 -26.43
N ALA A 206 -13.00 1.43 -25.43
CA ALA A 206 -11.96 2.24 -24.81
C ALA A 206 -10.76 2.44 -25.74
N VAL A 207 -10.35 1.42 -26.48
CA VAL A 207 -9.19 1.48 -27.37
C VAL A 207 -9.55 2.02 -28.75
N LYS A 208 -10.63 1.52 -29.37
CA LYS A 208 -10.93 1.81 -30.80
C LYS A 208 -11.89 2.98 -31.00
N GLU A 209 -12.89 3.14 -30.13
CA GLU A 209 -13.93 4.15 -30.34
C GLU A 209 -13.60 5.48 -29.67
N LYS A 210 -13.03 5.44 -28.47
CA LYS A 210 -12.74 6.63 -27.68
C LYS A 210 -11.26 6.96 -27.54
N GLU A 211 -10.37 6.08 -27.99
CA GLU A 211 -8.90 6.25 -27.89
C GLU A 211 -8.45 6.68 -26.47
N LEU A 212 -9.15 6.19 -25.44
CA LEU A 212 -8.91 6.55 -24.04
C LEU A 212 -7.61 5.94 -23.52
N PHE A 213 -7.25 4.75 -24.02
CA PHE A 213 -6.06 4.02 -23.63
C PHE A 213 -5.44 3.32 -24.84
N THR A 214 -4.13 3.17 -24.83
CA THR A 214 -3.46 2.18 -25.68
C THR A 214 -3.70 0.76 -25.14
N GLU A 215 -3.59 -0.27 -25.99
CA GLU A 215 -3.74 -1.67 -25.56
C GLU A 215 -2.75 -2.04 -24.44
N ALA A 216 -1.52 -1.54 -24.54
CA ALA A 216 -0.49 -1.75 -23.53
C ALA A 216 -0.83 -1.08 -22.18
N GLU A 217 -1.35 0.15 -22.21
CA GLU A 217 -1.78 0.86 -21.01
C GLU A 217 -2.98 0.19 -20.34
N LEU A 218 -3.93 -0.32 -21.13
CA LEU A 218 -5.10 -1.00 -20.59
C LEU A 218 -4.72 -2.30 -19.86
N VAL A 219 -3.79 -3.09 -20.41
CA VAL A 219 -3.25 -4.29 -19.74
C VAL A 219 -2.48 -3.91 -18.47
N ALA A 220 -1.65 -2.87 -18.53
CA ALA A 220 -0.93 -2.37 -17.35
C ALA A 220 -1.90 -1.91 -16.26
N ASN A 221 -2.95 -1.16 -16.63
CA ASN A 221 -3.97 -0.67 -15.71
C ASN A 221 -4.76 -1.81 -15.06
N LYS A 222 -5.10 -2.86 -15.81
CA LYS A 222 -5.73 -4.07 -15.25
C LYS A 222 -4.82 -4.75 -14.23
N ALA A 223 -3.54 -4.94 -14.55
CA ALA A 223 -2.56 -5.50 -13.62
C ALA A 223 -2.38 -4.62 -12.37
N HIS A 224 -2.44 -3.29 -12.51
CA HIS A 224 -2.43 -2.36 -11.37
C HIS A 224 -3.70 -2.46 -10.53
N ALA A 225 -4.88 -2.56 -11.16
CA ALA A 225 -6.16 -2.69 -10.47
C ALA A 225 -6.21 -3.97 -9.63
N GLU A 226 -5.71 -5.09 -10.15
CA GLU A 226 -5.60 -6.36 -9.41
C GLU A 226 -4.67 -6.24 -8.20
N LYS A 227 -3.53 -5.56 -8.36
CA LYS A 227 -2.60 -5.27 -7.25
C LYS A 227 -3.24 -4.33 -6.21
N SER A 228 -4.04 -3.35 -6.64
CA SER A 228 -4.66 -2.36 -5.76
C SER A 228 -6.01 -2.77 -5.19
N ALA A 229 -6.64 -3.86 -5.65
CA ALA A 229 -7.95 -4.31 -5.17
C ALA A 229 -7.95 -4.68 -3.67
N GLY A 230 -6.78 -4.93 -3.08
CA GLY A 230 -6.58 -5.08 -1.63
C GLY A 230 -6.15 -3.79 -0.90
N CYS A 231 -5.90 -2.71 -1.63
CA CYS A 231 -5.60 -1.40 -1.06
C CYS A 231 -6.93 -0.76 -0.65
N THR A 232 -7.36 -1.03 0.59
CA THR A 232 -8.25 -0.10 1.26
C THR A 232 -7.47 1.21 1.36
N ILE A 233 -7.78 2.17 0.49
CA ILE A 233 -7.33 3.55 0.64
C ILE A 233 -7.86 4.00 2.00
N MET A 234 -6.99 3.95 3.00
CA MET A 234 -7.16 4.55 4.32
C MET A 234 -6.34 5.82 4.38
#